data_AF-A0A645H9K6-F1
#
_entry.id   AF-A0A645H9K6-F1
#
_cell.length_a   1.000
_cell.length_b   1.000
_cell.length_c   1.000
_cell.angle_alpha   90.00
_cell.angle_beta   90.00
_cell.angle_gamma   90.00
#
_symmetry.space_group_name_H-M   'P 1'
#
loop_
_entity.id
_entity.type
_entity.pdbx_description
1 polymer ?
#
loop_
_entity_poly.entity_id
_entity_poly.type
_entity_poly.pdbx_seq_one_letter_code
_entity_poly.pdbx_strand_id
1 'polypeptide(L)'
;MILLCTFFITSADSATFVLAMLTSKGSLNPSSKKKIFWGIIEALLAIILLISGGLSALQAMAIIAALPFVIIIIIGFISLCKELRKEELDL
;
A
#
# COMPACT_ATOMS: atom_id res chain seq x y z
N MET A 1 -15.05 19.47 3.70
CA MET A 1 -14.40 19.28 2.39
C MET A 1 -12.88 19.38 2.49
N ILE A 2 -12.33 20.48 3.02
CA ILE A 2 -10.87 20.68 3.14
C ILE A 2 -10.17 19.52 3.85
N LEU A 3 -10.66 19.11 5.03
CA LEU A 3 -10.09 18.00 5.80
C LEU A 3 -10.06 16.68 5.02
N LEU A 4 -11.15 16.36 4.32
CA LEU A 4 -11.26 15.14 3.51
C LEU A 4 -10.26 15.20 2.35
N CYS A 5 -10.15 16.34 1.67
CA CYS A 5 -9.18 16.53 0.60
C CYS A 5 -7.74 16.39 1.12
N THR A 6 -7.38 17.03 2.25
CA THR A 6 -6.02 16.94 2.78
C THR A 6 -5.66 15.53 3.23
N PHE A 7 -6.55 14.85 3.96
CA PHE A 7 -6.30 13.45 4.34
C PHE A 7 -6.19 12.54 3.12
N PHE A 8 -7.09 12.71 2.14
CA PHE A 8 -7.05 11.92 0.92
C PHE A 8 -5.73 12.12 0.17
N ILE A 9 -5.28 13.36 0.00
CA ILE A 9 -4.02 13.69 -0.68
C ILE A 9 -2.81 13.13 0.07
N THR A 10 -2.74 13.31 1.40
CA THR A 10 -1.62 12.81 2.20
C THR A 10 -1.57 11.27 2.24
N SER A 11 -2.73 10.61 2.32
CA SER A 11 -2.81 9.15 2.26
C SER A 11 -2.42 8.62 0.88
N ALA A 12 -2.88 9.26 -0.19
CA ALA A 12 -2.53 8.89 -1.56
C ALA A 12 -1.02 9.07 -1.82
N ASP A 13 -0.43 10.20 -1.41
CA ASP A 13 1.02 10.44 -1.54
C ASP A 13 1.86 9.36 -0.83
N SER A 14 1.45 8.97 0.38
CA SER A 14 2.12 7.91 1.15
C SER A 14 2.04 6.54 0.43
N ALA A 15 0.88 6.18 -0.12
CA ALA A 15 0.69 4.93 -0.86
C ALA A 15 1.54 4.90 -2.14
N THR A 16 1.47 5.96 -2.95
CA THR A 16 2.27 6.13 -4.16
C THR A 16 3.78 6.10 -3.86
N PHE A 17 4.22 6.69 -2.74
CA PHE A 17 5.61 6.67 -2.30
C PHE A 17 6.11 5.25 -2.01
N VAL A 18 5.32 4.45 -1.28
CA VAL A 18 5.66 3.06 -0.96
C VAL A 18 5.76 2.22 -2.24
N LEU A 19 4.81 2.36 -3.18
CA LEU A 19 4.89 1.66 -4.47
C LEU A 19 6.14 2.06 -5.28
N ALA A 20 6.46 3.35 -5.30
CA ALA A 20 7.65 3.85 -5.97
C ALA A 20 8.95 3.34 -5.33
N MET A 21 9.00 3.18 -4.02
CA MET A 21 10.12 2.58 -3.28
C MET A 21 10.28 1.09 -3.61
N LEU A 22 9.19 0.33 -3.54
CA LEU A 22 9.19 -1.11 -3.83
C LEU A 22 9.65 -1.38 -5.28
N THR A 23 9.24 -0.55 -6.23
CA THR A 23 9.67 -0.60 -7.65
C THR A 23 11.01 0.10 -7.93
N SER A 24 11.69 0.57 -6.89
CA SER A 24 13.04 1.13 -6.96
C SER A 24 14.07 0.31 -6.19
N LYS A 25 13.85 -1.01 -6.08
CA LYS A 25 14.72 -1.92 -5.32
C LYS A 25 14.88 -1.51 -3.85
N GLY A 26 13.83 -0.93 -3.26
CA GLY A 26 13.86 -0.46 -1.87
C GLY A 26 14.56 0.89 -1.66
N SER A 27 14.80 1.68 -2.72
CA SER A 27 15.38 3.01 -2.56
C SER A 27 14.49 3.92 -1.71
N LEU A 28 15.03 4.42 -0.60
CA LEU A 28 14.36 5.37 0.30
C LEU A 28 14.08 6.73 -0.36
N ASN A 29 14.75 7.03 -1.48
CA ASN A 29 14.50 8.22 -2.30
C ASN A 29 14.12 7.80 -3.72
N PRO A 30 12.88 7.34 -3.94
CA PRO A 30 12.43 6.99 -5.28
C PRO A 30 12.29 8.25 -6.14
N SER A 31 12.73 8.16 -7.40
CA SER A 31 12.65 9.27 -8.36
C SER A 31 11.21 9.77 -8.56
N SER A 32 11.02 11.08 -8.65
CA SER A 32 9.69 11.70 -8.82
C SER A 32 8.91 11.16 -10.02
N LYS A 33 9.60 10.75 -11.10
CA LYS A 33 8.97 10.13 -12.27
C LYS A 33 8.20 8.84 -11.94
N LYS A 34 8.76 8.00 -11.05
CA LYS A 34 8.12 6.74 -10.63
C LYS A 34 6.92 6.99 -9.73
N LYS A 35 6.98 8.01 -8.86
CA LYS A 35 5.83 8.43 -8.05
C LYS A 35 4.67 8.85 -8.95
N ILE A 36 4.92 9.73 -9.91
CA ILE A 36 3.89 10.19 -10.85
C ILE A 36 3.30 9.01 -11.65
N PHE A 37 4.14 8.10 -12.12
CA PHE A 37 3.69 6.89 -12.84
C PHE A 37 2.72 6.05 -12.00
N TRP A 38 3.07 5.74 -10.75
CA TRP A 38 2.22 4.95 -9.87
C TRP A 38 0.94 5.70 -9.47
N GLY A 39 1.03 7.00 -9.16
CA GLY A 39 -0.16 7.80 -8.82
C GLY A 39 -1.18 7.87 -9.95
N ILE A 40 -0.72 7.94 -11.21
CA ILE A 40 -1.62 7.89 -12.40
C ILE A 40 -2.30 6.52 -12.49
N ILE A 41 -1.56 5.42 -12.27
CA ILE A 41 -2.12 4.07 -12.31
C ILE A 41 -3.18 3.87 -11.21
N GLU A 42 -2.90 4.32 -9.98
CA GLU A 42 -3.85 4.24 -8.86
C GLU A 42 -5.14 5.01 -9.16
N ALA A 43 -5.02 6.24 -9.68
CA ALA A 43 -6.17 7.06 -10.06
C ALA A 43 -7.00 6.41 -11.19
N LEU A 44 -6.33 5.87 -12.22
CA LEU A 44 -7.01 5.15 -13.31
C LEU A 44 -7.74 3.92 -12.81
N LEU A 45 -7.10 3.13 -11.93
CA LEU A 45 -7.72 1.94 -11.34
C LEU A 45 -8.97 2.31 -10.54
N ALA A 46 -8.91 3.36 -9.73
CA ALA A 46 -10.05 3.86 -8.97
C ALA A 46 -11.21 4.28 -9.89
N ILE A 47 -10.93 5.01 -10.97
CA ILE A 47 -11.93 5.44 -11.95
C ILE A 47 -12.58 4.23 -12.65
N ILE A 48 -11.76 3.28 -13.13
CA ILE A 48 -12.24 2.10 -13.85
C ILE A 48 -13.14 1.24 -12.95
N LEU A 49 -12.75 1.02 -11.70
CA LEU A 49 -13.55 0.24 -10.75
C LEU A 49 -14.87 0.94 -10.41
N LEU A 50 -14.84 2.26 -10.24
CA LEU A 50 -16.02 3.04 -9.93
C LEU A 50 -17.02 3.04 -11.11
N ILE A 51 -16.54 3.11 -12.35
CA ILE A 51 -17.41 3.07 -13.54
C ILE A 51 -17.95 1.64 -13.78
N SER A 52 -17.14 0.62 -13.53
CA SER A 52 -17.48 -0.79 -13.79
C SER A 52 -18.63 -1.30 -12.91
N GLY A 53 -18.62 -1.00 -11.61
CA GLY A 53 -19.64 -1.49 -10.70
C GLY A 53 -19.81 -0.65 -9.43
N GLY A 54 -19.43 0.63 -9.50
CA GLY A 54 -19.62 1.58 -8.41
C GLY A 54 -18.88 1.21 -7.13
N LEU A 55 -19.48 1.57 -6.00
CA LEU A 55 -18.93 1.33 -4.67
C LEU A 55 -18.80 -0.17 -4.34
N SER A 56 -19.76 -0.98 -4.78
CA SER A 56 -19.77 -2.42 -4.52
C SER A 56 -18.58 -3.12 -5.18
N ALA A 57 -18.25 -2.76 -6.43
CA ALA A 57 -17.08 -3.29 -7.11
C ALA A 57 -15.77 -2.88 -6.41
N LEU A 58 -15.67 -1.61 -5.97
CA LEU A 58 -14.50 -1.12 -5.24
C LEU A 58 -14.29 -1.88 -3.92
N GLN A 59 -15.35 -2.14 -3.16
CA GLN A 59 -15.29 -2.91 -1.91
C GLN A 59 -14.89 -4.38 -2.16
N ALA A 60 -15.49 -5.03 -3.15
CA ALA A 60 -15.16 -6.41 -3.48
C ALA A 60 -13.69 -6.56 -3.89
N MET A 61 -13.19 -5.66 -4.75
CA MET A 61 -11.78 -5.66 -5.16
C MET A 61 -10.82 -5.41 -3.99
N ALA A 62 -11.18 -4.50 -3.07
CA ALA A 62 -10.37 -4.26 -1.87
C ALA A 62 -10.25 -5.52 -1.00
N ILE A 63 -11.33 -6.27 -0.80
CA ILE A 63 -11.32 -7.53 -0.04
C ILE A 63 -10.45 -8.59 -0.75
N ILE A 64 -10.64 -8.75 -2.07
CA ILE A 64 -9.88 -9.73 -2.87
C ILE A 64 -8.38 -9.41 -2.85
N ALA A 65 -8.01 -8.13 -2.97
CA ALA A 65 -6.62 -7.68 -2.92
C ALA A 65 -5.99 -7.84 -1.53
N ALA A 66 -6.77 -7.61 -0.46
CA ALA A 66 -6.28 -7.74 0.92
C ALA A 66 -6.02 -9.20 1.33
N LEU A 67 -6.81 -10.15 0.83
CA LEU A 67 -6.76 -11.55 1.24
C LEU A 67 -5.35 -12.19 1.12
N PRO A 68 -4.63 -12.15 -0.02
CA PRO A 68 -3.27 -12.69 -0.09
C PRO A 68 -2.27 -11.90 0.76
N PHE A 69 -2.50 -10.59 0.97
CA PHE A 69 -1.61 -9.75 1.76
C PHE A 69 -1.69 -10.06 3.26
N VAL A 70 -2.85 -10.49 3.75
CA VAL A 70 -3.00 -10.96 5.15
C VAL A 70 -2.06 -12.14 5.45
N ILE A 71 -1.87 -13.05 4.51
CA ILE A 71 -0.94 -14.18 4.67
C ILE A 71 0.50 -13.66 4.86
N ILE A 72 0.91 -12.67 4.08
CA ILE A 72 2.22 -12.03 4.17
C ILE A 72 2.40 -11.35 5.54
N ILE A 73 1.37 -10.65 6.02
CA ILE A 73 1.40 -9.99 7.34
C ILE A 73 1.57 -11.03 8.47
N ILE A 74 0.86 -12.16 8.42
CA ILE A 74 0.98 -13.22 9.43
C ILE A 74 2.42 -13.77 9.45
N ILE A 75 3.01 -14.02 8.27
CA ILE A 75 4.41 -14.48 8.17
C ILE A 75 5.36 -13.41 8.73
N GLY A 76 5.13 -12.14 8.44
CA GLY A 76 5.90 -11.02 8.99
C GLY A 76 5.83 -10.95 10.51
N PHE A 77 4.64 -11.13 11.08
CA PHE A 77 4.43 -11.15 12.52
C PHE A 77 5.17 -12.30 13.20
N ILE A 78 5.10 -13.53 12.65
CA ILE A 78 5.83 -14.68 13.16
C ILE A 78 7.34 -14.43 13.10
N SER A 79 7.82 -13.84 11.99
CA SER A 79 9.25 -13.53 11.79
C SER A 79 9.74 -12.51 12.81
N LEU A 80 8.93 -11.48 13.09
CA LEU A 80 9.21 -10.47 14.11
C LEU A 80 9.27 -11.08 15.52
N CYS A 81 8.28 -11.90 15.90
CA CYS A 81 8.29 -12.58 17.20
C CYS A 81 9.48 -13.53 17.36
N LYS A 82 9.88 -14.20 16.28
CA LYS A 82 11.05 -15.08 16.29
C LYS A 82 12.34 -14.28 16.49
N GLU A 83 12.48 -13.15 15.79
CA GLU A 83 13.69 -12.33 15.91
C GLU A 83 13.79 -11.66 17.27
N LEU A 84 12.68 -11.13 17.79
CA LEU A 84 12.64 -10.53 19.12
C LEU A 84 12.98 -11.54 20.24
N ARG A 85 12.52 -12.79 20.12
CA ARG A 85 12.87 -13.86 21.07
C ARG A 85 14.35 -14.25 21.00
N LYS A 86 15.00 -14.17 19.84
CA LYS A 86 16.44 -14.42 19.75
C LYS A 86 17.24 -13.33 20.45
N GLU A 87 16.85 -12.06 20.24
CA GLU A 87 17.50 -10.92 20.88
C GLU A 87 17.40 -10.98 22.42
N GLU A 88 16.27 -11.46 22.97
CA GLU A 88 16.09 -11.69 24.40
C GLU A 88 16.92 -12.87 24.95
N LEU A 89 17.29 -13.84 24.11
CA LEU A 89 18.11 -15.00 24.48
C LEU A 89 19.63 -14.73 24.36
N ASP A 90 20.03 -13.66 23.66
CA ASP A 90 21.42 -13.24 23.49
C ASP A 90 21.89 -12.21 24.56
N LEU A 91 21.03 -11.90 25.55
CA LEU A 91 21.31 -11.07 26.74
C LEU A 91 21.47 -11.92 28.02
#